data_AF-A0A9D4WV32-F1
#
_entry.id   AF-A0A9D4WV32-F1
#
_cell.length_a   1.000
_cell.length_b   1.000
_cell.length_c   1.000
_cell.angle_alpha   90.00
_cell.angle_beta   90.00
_cell.angle_gamma   90.00
#
_symmetry.space_group_name_H-M   'P 1'
#
loop_
_entity.id
_entity.type
_entity.pdbx_description
1 polymer ?
#
loop_
_entity_poly.entity_id
_entity_poly.type
_entity_poly.pdbx_seq_one_letter_code
_entity_poly.pdbx_strand_id
1 'polypeptide(L)'
;MPVAGADVILGAPWLASLGPHVADYATSMLKFYLDGQFVTLQGEIGNKPVMAQLHIFKRLNQMNAISELFTIQKIDPVVIEDNWDGRIVDLDPEMSTLLHTYREIFQIPKGLPPMRGLSHEILLKEGAQPVKVRPYRYPHSQKQQIEQMVQDMLEEVW
;
A
#
# COMPACT_ATOMS: atom_id res chain seq x y z
N MET A 1 3.71 1.08 6.32
CA MET A 1 3.15 -0.26 6.56
C MET A 1 1.76 -0.10 7.15
N PRO A 2 0.69 -0.67 6.58
CA PRO A 2 -0.58 -0.70 7.30
C PRO A 2 -0.44 -1.75 8.40
N VAL A 3 -0.65 -1.31 9.64
CA VAL A 3 -0.76 -2.17 10.81
C VAL A 3 -1.97 -3.07 10.57
N ALA A 4 -1.76 -4.38 10.58
CA ALA A 4 -2.81 -5.38 10.50
C ALA A 4 -3.87 -5.10 11.57
N GLY A 5 -5.12 -4.98 11.14
CA GLY A 5 -6.26 -4.73 12.00
C GLY A 5 -7.43 -5.59 11.54
N ALA A 6 -7.84 -6.50 12.42
CA ALA A 6 -8.89 -7.51 12.28
C ALA A 6 -8.56 -8.71 11.37
N ASP A 7 -8.59 -9.92 11.95
CA ASP A 7 -8.49 -11.18 11.22
C ASP A 7 -9.69 -11.40 10.29
N VAL A 8 -10.85 -10.82 10.62
CA VAL A 8 -12.08 -10.87 9.82
C VAL A 8 -12.85 -9.56 9.96
N ILE A 9 -13.29 -8.99 8.83
CA ILE A 9 -14.21 -7.85 8.78
C ILE A 9 -15.59 -8.38 8.39
N LEU A 10 -16.47 -8.50 9.39
CA LEU A 10 -17.86 -8.90 9.20
C LEU A 10 -18.70 -7.68 8.84
N GLY A 11 -18.80 -7.39 7.54
CA GLY A 11 -19.49 -6.21 7.02
C GLY A 11 -21.02 -6.28 7.12
N ALA A 12 -21.69 -5.33 6.46
CA ALA A 12 -23.16 -5.22 6.46
C ALA A 12 -23.93 -6.50 6.10
N PRO A 13 -23.47 -7.38 5.16
CA PRO A 13 -24.16 -8.64 4.88
C PRO A 13 -24.27 -9.58 6.08
N TRP A 14 -23.24 -9.58 6.94
CA TRP A 14 -23.27 -10.38 8.17
C TRP A 14 -24.20 -9.77 9.21
N LEU A 15 -24.18 -8.44 9.40
CA LEU A 15 -25.14 -7.77 10.31
C LEU A 15 -26.60 -8.00 9.88
N ALA A 16 -26.86 -8.08 8.58
CA ALA A 16 -28.19 -8.36 8.05
C ALA A 16 -28.70 -9.77 8.39
N SER A 17 -27.82 -10.76 8.61
CA SER A 17 -28.24 -12.12 8.97
C SER A 17 -28.70 -12.24 10.43
N LEU A 18 -28.33 -11.29 11.29
CA LEU A 18 -28.66 -11.30 12.72
C LEU A 18 -30.09 -10.81 13.03
N GLY A 19 -30.76 -10.14 12.08
CA GLY A 19 -32.04 -9.50 12.31
C GLY A 19 -31.95 -8.30 13.27
N PRO A 20 -33.01 -8.01 14.06
CA PRO A 20 -33.00 -6.90 15.01
C PRO A 20 -31.87 -7.01 16.04
N HIS A 21 -31.07 -5.96 16.14
CA HIS A 21 -29.94 -5.88 17.05
C HIS A 21 -29.81 -4.49 17.66
N VAL A 22 -29.13 -4.40 18.80
CA VAL A 22 -28.82 -3.16 19.49
C VAL A 22 -27.31 -3.01 19.53
N ALA A 23 -26.80 -1.90 19.01
CA ALA A 23 -25.39 -1.54 19.08
C ALA A 23 -25.22 -0.34 20.03
N ASP A 24 -24.33 -0.48 21.01
CA ASP A 24 -23.83 0.63 21.83
C ASP A 24 -22.36 0.86 21.48
N TYR A 25 -22.10 1.89 20.67
CA TYR A 25 -20.76 2.24 20.22
C TYR A 25 -19.91 2.91 21.29
N ALA A 26 -20.52 3.46 22.36
CA ALA A 26 -19.75 4.07 23.45
C ALA A 26 -19.07 3.00 24.31
N THR A 27 -19.73 1.84 24.46
CA THR A 27 -19.21 0.68 25.20
C THR A 27 -18.72 -0.44 24.28
N SER A 28 -18.65 -0.22 22.97
CA SER A 28 -18.27 -1.22 21.96
C SER A 28 -19.04 -2.54 22.11
N MET A 29 -20.35 -2.47 22.27
CA MET A 29 -21.22 -3.63 22.51
C MET A 29 -22.22 -3.82 21.36
N LEU A 30 -22.45 -5.07 20.97
CA LEU A 30 -23.48 -5.48 20.02
C LEU A 30 -24.29 -6.64 20.60
N LYS A 31 -25.61 -6.46 20.74
CA LYS A 31 -26.52 -7.48 21.27
C LYS A 31 -27.61 -7.84 20.26
N PHE A 32 -27.79 -9.12 20.00
CA PHE A 32 -28.78 -9.65 19.05
C PHE A 32 -29.37 -10.97 19.54
N TYR A 33 -30.44 -11.43 18.90
CA TYR A 33 -31.12 -12.67 19.25
C TYR A 33 -30.75 -13.78 18.26
N LEU A 34 -30.23 -14.88 18.76
CA LEU A 34 -29.81 -16.03 17.96
C LEU A 34 -30.21 -17.32 18.68
N ASP A 35 -30.82 -18.27 17.98
CA ASP A 35 -31.18 -19.60 18.47
C ASP A 35 -31.90 -19.63 19.83
N GLY A 36 -32.82 -18.68 20.05
CA GLY A 36 -33.61 -18.62 21.27
C GLY A 36 -32.96 -17.85 22.43
N GLN A 37 -31.76 -17.31 22.24
CA GLN A 37 -31.00 -16.63 23.28
C GLN A 37 -30.47 -15.26 22.82
N PHE A 38 -30.29 -14.36 23.79
CA PHE A 38 -29.59 -13.11 23.54
C PHE A 38 -28.07 -13.33 23.60
N VAL A 39 -27.40 -13.03 22.49
CA VAL A 39 -25.94 -13.03 22.39
C VAL A 39 -25.47 -11.59 22.48
N THR A 40 -24.43 -11.36 23.29
CA THR A 40 -23.78 -10.05 23.44
C THR A 40 -22.32 -10.18 23.03
N LEU A 41 -21.92 -9.48 21.97
CA LEU A 41 -20.53 -9.28 21.61
C LEU A 41 -20.03 -8.02 22.32
N GLN A 42 -18.91 -8.16 23.03
CA GLN A 42 -18.30 -7.08 23.79
C GLN A 42 -16.90 -6.83 23.23
N GLY A 43 -16.66 -5.62 22.74
CA GLY A 43 -15.35 -5.18 22.30
C GLY A 43 -14.40 -5.09 23.49
N GLU A 44 -13.15 -5.51 23.28
CA GLU A 44 -12.10 -5.36 24.28
C GLU A 44 -11.73 -3.88 24.43
N ILE A 45 -12.23 -3.24 25.49
CA ILE A 45 -11.83 -1.91 25.89
C ILE A 45 -10.72 -2.07 26.93
N GLY A 46 -9.45 -1.98 26.53
CA GLY A 46 -8.40 -1.68 27.51
C GLY A 46 -7.02 -2.30 27.36
N ASN A 47 -6.78 -3.27 26.47
CA ASN A 47 -5.43 -3.80 26.31
C ASN A 47 -4.62 -2.97 25.33
N LYS A 48 -4.16 -1.80 25.79
CA LYS A 48 -3.01 -1.16 25.14
C LYS A 48 -1.82 -2.09 25.28
N PRO A 49 -1.03 -2.31 24.23
CA PRO A 49 0.19 -3.10 24.35
C PRO A 49 1.10 -2.47 25.40
N VAL A 50 1.37 -3.22 26.47
CA VAL A 50 2.31 -2.82 27.53
C VAL A 50 3.63 -3.54 27.28
N MET A 51 4.74 -2.81 27.42
CA MET A 51 6.06 -3.42 27.43
C MET A 51 6.16 -4.42 28.58
N ALA A 52 6.32 -5.70 28.26
CA ALA A 52 6.52 -6.76 29.24
C ALA A 52 8.01 -6.91 29.54
N GLN A 53 8.35 -7.06 30.82
CA GLN A 53 9.69 -7.48 31.22
C GLN A 53 9.87 -8.99 30.98
N LEU A 54 11.11 -9.44 30.75
CA LEU A 54 11.43 -10.84 30.44
C LEU A 54 10.86 -11.84 31.48
N HIS A 55 10.85 -11.48 32.76
CA HIS A 55 10.33 -12.36 33.82
C HIS A 55 8.80 -12.54 33.74
N ILE A 56 8.06 -11.50 33.33
CA ILE A 56 6.61 -11.57 33.09
C ILE A 56 6.34 -12.50 31.92
N PHE A 57 7.10 -12.35 30.83
CA PHE A 57 7.00 -13.21 29.66
C PHE A 57 7.25 -14.68 30.00
N LYS A 58 8.32 -14.98 30.74
CA LYS A 58 8.62 -16.34 31.23
C LYS A 58 7.47 -16.92 32.05
N ARG A 59 6.89 -16.12 32.96
CA ARG A 59 5.74 -16.53 33.78
C ARG A 59 4.51 -16.84 32.91
N LEU A 60 4.18 -15.98 31.96
CA LEU A 60 3.04 -16.19 31.05
C LEU A 60 3.21 -17.47 30.22
N ASN A 61 4.43 -17.72 29.73
CA ASN A 61 4.75 -18.94 28.98
C ASN A 61 4.65 -20.20 29.85
N GLN A 62 5.08 -20.14 31.11
CA GLN A 62 4.97 -21.26 32.05
C GLN A 62 3.51 -21.56 32.47
N MET A 63 2.68 -20.53 32.53
CA MET A 63 1.28 -20.64 32.96
C MET A 63 0.31 -20.92 31.81
N ASN A 64 0.81 -21.17 30.59
CA ASN A 64 0.01 -21.36 29.38
C ASN A 64 -1.00 -20.21 29.15
N ALA A 65 -0.60 -18.98 29.48
CA ALA A 65 -1.43 -17.78 29.43
C ALA A 65 -1.19 -16.94 28.15
N ILE A 66 -0.49 -17.50 27.16
CA ILE A 66 -0.19 -16.87 25.87
C ILE A 66 -1.08 -17.54 24.82
N SER A 67 -1.98 -16.76 24.21
CA SER A 67 -2.80 -17.24 23.09
C SER A 67 -1.96 -17.31 21.82
N GLU A 68 -1.25 -16.21 21.50
CA GLU A 68 -0.48 -16.06 20.27
C GLU A 68 0.78 -15.22 20.54
N LEU A 69 1.85 -15.49 19.78
CA LEU A 69 3.13 -14.81 19.89
C LEU A 69 3.60 -14.32 18.51
N PHE A 70 3.80 -13.02 18.39
CA PHE A 70 4.33 -12.38 17.19
C PHE A 70 5.70 -11.79 17.47
N THR A 71 6.63 -11.92 16.51
CA THR A 71 7.95 -11.30 16.57
C THR A 71 8.14 -10.38 15.38
N ILE A 72 8.66 -9.17 15.62
CA ILE A 72 9.08 -8.26 14.57
C ILE A 72 10.59 -8.36 14.48
N GLN A 73 11.08 -8.92 13.37
CA GLN A 73 12.50 -8.90 13.06
C GLN A 73 12.76 -7.80 12.03
N LYS A 74 13.75 -6.95 12.29
CA LYS A 74 14.34 -6.14 11.23
C LYS A 74 15.06 -7.10 10.29
N ILE A 75 14.47 -7.33 9.13
CA ILE A 75 15.19 -7.92 8.01
C ILE A 75 16.03 -6.77 7.48
N ASP A 76 17.36 -6.85 7.60
CA ASP A 76 18.21 -5.93 6.84
C ASP A 76 17.77 -6.04 5.38
N PRO A 77 17.53 -4.92 4.68
CA PRO A 77 17.14 -4.99 3.28
C PRO A 77 18.16 -5.90 2.62
N VAL A 78 17.70 -7.09 2.21
CA VAL A 78 18.40 -7.82 1.18
C VAL A 78 18.31 -6.80 0.07
N VAL A 79 19.43 -6.11 -0.18
CA VAL A 79 19.68 -5.59 -1.49
C VAL A 79 19.62 -6.87 -2.29
N ILE A 80 18.43 -7.16 -2.83
CA ILE A 80 18.37 -7.85 -4.08
C ILE A 80 19.04 -6.81 -4.96
N GLU A 81 20.37 -6.83 -4.97
CA GLU A 81 21.07 -6.49 -6.17
C GLU A 81 20.33 -7.36 -7.16
N ASP A 82 19.64 -6.71 -8.09
CA ASP A 82 18.95 -7.40 -9.16
C ASP A 82 20.07 -8.05 -9.98
N ASN A 83 20.62 -9.13 -9.43
CA ASN A 83 21.65 -10.01 -9.94
C ASN A 83 21.01 -10.95 -10.95
N TRP A 84 19.80 -10.58 -11.40
CA TRP A 84 19.27 -10.96 -12.68
C TRP A 84 20.32 -10.64 -13.75
N ASP A 85 21.14 -11.65 -14.02
CA ASP A 85 22.11 -11.70 -15.11
C ASP A 85 21.43 -11.76 -16.50
N GLY A 86 20.14 -11.46 -16.57
CA GLY A 86 19.30 -11.62 -17.75
C GLY A 86 18.80 -13.06 -17.95
N ARG A 87 19.23 -14.04 -17.13
CA ARG A 87 18.90 -15.44 -17.37
C ARG A 87 17.65 -15.85 -16.62
N ILE A 88 16.61 -16.04 -17.41
CA ILE A 88 15.43 -16.77 -16.98
C ILE A 88 15.77 -18.26 -16.96
N VAL A 89 16.07 -18.82 -15.78
CA VAL A 89 16.21 -20.27 -15.60
C VAL A 89 14.83 -20.86 -15.31
N ASP A 90 14.41 -21.84 -16.09
CA ASP A 90 13.13 -22.56 -15.97
C ASP A 90 11.86 -21.70 -16.14
N LEU A 91 11.79 -20.86 -17.19
CA LEU A 91 10.50 -20.28 -17.58
C LEU A 91 9.66 -21.28 -18.38
N ASP A 92 8.38 -21.36 -18.00
CA ASP A 92 7.35 -22.01 -18.80
C ASP A 92 7.34 -21.45 -20.24
N PRO A 93 7.28 -22.30 -21.29
CA PRO A 93 7.31 -21.86 -22.68
C PRO A 93 6.28 -20.79 -23.04
N GLU A 94 5.11 -20.80 -22.41
CA GLU A 94 4.07 -19.79 -22.62
C GLU A 94 4.52 -18.40 -22.12
N MET A 95 5.10 -18.33 -20.93
CA MET A 95 5.65 -17.09 -20.39
C MET A 95 6.86 -16.59 -21.19
N SER A 96 7.70 -17.50 -21.70
CA SER A 96 8.87 -17.12 -22.52
C SER A 96 8.42 -16.45 -23.82
N THR A 97 7.41 -17.04 -24.45
CA THR A 97 6.79 -16.50 -25.65
C THR A 97 6.15 -15.14 -25.38
N LEU A 98 5.44 -14.99 -24.27
CA LEU A 98 4.77 -13.73 -23.90
C LEU A 98 5.78 -12.60 -23.66
N LEU A 99 6.81 -12.84 -22.85
CA LEU A 99 7.86 -11.86 -22.55
C LEU A 99 8.64 -11.47 -23.81
N HIS A 100 8.93 -12.43 -24.69
CA HIS A 100 9.58 -12.13 -25.96
C HIS A 100 8.70 -11.28 -26.87
N THR A 101 7.40 -11.61 -26.95
CA THR A 101 6.40 -10.90 -27.77
C THR A 101 6.25 -9.45 -27.33
N TYR A 102 6.24 -9.20 -26.02
CA TYR A 102 6.04 -7.86 -25.45
C TYR A 102 7.32 -7.21 -24.90
N ARG A 103 8.49 -7.68 -25.32
CA ARG A 103 9.80 -7.17 -24.87
C ARG A 103 9.95 -5.66 -25.00
N GLU A 104 9.27 -5.06 -25.98
CA GLU A 104 9.32 -3.62 -26.26
C GLU A 104 8.58 -2.78 -25.21
N ILE A 105 7.56 -3.34 -24.55
CA ILE A 105 6.81 -2.65 -23.47
C ILE A 105 7.72 -2.38 -22.27
N PHE A 106 8.73 -3.21 -22.06
CA PHE A 106 9.67 -3.11 -20.94
C PHE A 106 10.91 -2.27 -21.26
N GLN A 107 11.05 -1.77 -22.49
CA GLN A 107 12.14 -0.85 -22.82
C GLN A 107 11.80 0.55 -22.33
N ILE A 108 12.83 1.29 -21.91
CA ILE A 108 12.68 2.72 -21.64
C ILE A 108 12.26 3.39 -22.97
N PRO A 109 11.08 4.03 -23.03
CA PRO A 109 10.61 4.66 -24.26
C PRO A 109 11.56 5.80 -24.62
N LYS A 110 12.03 5.80 -25.87
CA LYS A 110 12.89 6.86 -26.42
C LYS A 110 12.05 7.67 -27.39
N GLY A 111 11.66 8.87 -27.00
CA GLY A 111 10.84 9.78 -27.80
C GLY A 111 9.34 9.75 -27.48
N LEU A 112 8.62 10.64 -28.17
CA LEU A 112 7.17 10.79 -28.01
C LEU A 112 6.42 9.48 -28.30
N PRO A 113 5.38 9.16 -27.53
CA PRO A 113 4.51 8.03 -27.82
C PRO A 113 3.90 8.20 -29.23
N PRO A 114 3.61 7.09 -29.94
CA PRO A 114 2.99 7.15 -31.25
C PRO A 114 1.69 7.95 -31.18
N MET A 115 1.43 8.76 -32.21
CA MET A 115 0.21 9.57 -32.30
C MET A 115 -1.02 8.65 -32.18
N ARG A 116 -1.77 8.82 -31.09
CA ARG A 116 -3.07 8.16 -30.90
C ARG A 116 -4.14 9.05 -31.52
N GLY A 117 -5.24 8.48 -32.00
CA GLY A 117 -6.36 9.23 -32.62
C GLY A 117 -7.09 10.22 -31.69
N LEU A 118 -6.59 10.42 -30.48
CA LEU A 118 -7.08 11.35 -29.46
C LEU A 118 -5.99 12.40 -29.23
N SER A 119 -6.07 13.51 -29.96
CA SER A 119 -5.30 14.70 -29.64
C SER A 119 -5.98 15.42 -28.47
N HIS A 120 -5.25 15.65 -27.38
CA HIS A 120 -5.76 16.45 -26.27
C HIS A 120 -5.38 17.90 -26.52
N GLU A 121 -6.37 18.77 -26.68
CA GLU A 121 -6.15 20.20 -26.84
C GLU A 121 -6.49 20.94 -25.53
N ILE A 122 -5.62 21.87 -25.13
CA ILE A 122 -5.89 22.76 -24.00
C ILE A 122 -6.73 23.94 -24.52
N LEU A 123 -8.05 23.83 -24.41
CA LEU A 123 -8.96 24.92 -24.81
C LEU A 123 -8.82 26.10 -23.85
N LEU A 124 -8.36 27.23 -24.36
CA LEU A 124 -8.28 28.48 -23.61
C LEU A 124 -9.65 29.16 -23.55
N LYS A 125 -9.93 29.84 -22.43
CA LYS A 125 -11.10 30.72 -22.33
C LYS A 125 -10.91 31.94 -23.22
N GLU A 126 -12.00 32.44 -23.78
CA GLU A 126 -11.99 33.66 -24.58
C GLU A 126 -11.42 34.84 -23.78
N GLY A 127 -10.47 35.57 -24.37
CA GLY A 127 -9.77 36.68 -23.70
C GLY A 127 -8.65 36.28 -22.72
N ALA A 128 -8.29 34.99 -22.62
CA ALA A 128 -7.18 34.55 -21.79
C ALA A 128 -5.84 35.16 -22.24
N GLN A 129 -5.14 35.81 -21.31
CA GLN A 129 -3.83 36.40 -21.54
C GLN A 129 -2.71 35.47 -21.05
N PRO A 130 -1.53 35.47 -21.69
CA PRO A 130 -0.39 34.69 -21.23
C PRO A 130 0.00 35.07 -19.79
N VAL A 131 0.18 34.06 -18.93
CA VAL A 131 0.64 34.26 -17.56
C VAL A 131 2.18 34.19 -17.54
N LYS A 132 2.83 35.26 -17.09
CA LYS A 132 4.27 35.33 -16.88
C LYS A 132 4.58 35.61 -15.42
N VAL A 133 5.00 34.58 -14.69
CA VAL A 133 5.41 34.71 -13.27
C VAL A 133 6.93 34.66 -13.17
N ARG A 134 7.49 35.39 -12.20
CA ARG A 134 8.94 35.32 -11.91
C ARG A 134 9.28 33.94 -11.33
N PRO A 135 10.38 33.30 -11.78
CA PRO A 135 10.83 32.04 -11.20
C PRO A 135 11.07 32.14 -9.69
N TYR A 136 10.70 31.10 -8.96
CA TYR A 136 10.97 31.01 -7.52
C TYR A 136 12.47 30.78 -7.26
N ARG A 137 12.97 31.25 -6.11
CA ARG A 137 14.36 31.01 -5.71
C ARG A 137 14.46 29.68 -4.98
N TYR A 138 15.27 28.76 -5.50
CA TYR A 138 15.54 27.47 -4.86
C TYR A 138 16.85 27.52 -4.06
N PRO A 139 16.92 26.85 -2.88
CA PRO A 139 18.19 26.54 -2.23
C PRO A 139 19.15 25.80 -3.17
N HIS A 140 20.47 25.98 -2.98
CA HIS A 140 21.49 25.44 -3.88
C HIS A 140 21.37 23.93 -4.12
N SER A 141 21.09 23.15 -3.07
CA SER A 141 20.94 21.69 -3.18
C SER A 141 19.75 21.27 -4.05
N GLN A 142 18.62 21.97 -3.92
CA GLN A 142 17.43 21.69 -4.74
C GLN A 142 17.65 22.10 -6.19
N LYS A 143 18.27 23.26 -6.42
CA LYS A 143 18.60 23.73 -7.76
C LYS A 143 19.50 22.72 -8.50
N GLN A 144 20.56 22.25 -7.83
CA GLN A 144 21.48 21.27 -8.42
C GLN A 144 20.77 19.98 -8.83
N GLN A 145 19.87 19.48 -7.98
CA GLN A 145 19.11 18.27 -8.31
C GLN A 145 18.13 18.49 -9.47
N ILE A 146 17.44 19.64 -9.50
CA ILE A 146 16.56 20.00 -10.62
C ILE A 146 17.35 20.11 -11.92
N GLU A 147 18.54 20.73 -11.89
CA GLU A 147 19.41 20.85 -13.08
C GLU A 147 19.85 19.48 -13.59
N GLN A 148 20.22 18.56 -12.69
CA GLN A 148 20.55 17.18 -13.08
C GLN A 148 19.35 16.47 -13.71
N MET A 149 18.18 16.52 -13.06
CA MET A 149 16.98 15.87 -13.58
C MET A 149 16.56 16.43 -14.94
N VAL A 150 16.67 17.75 -15.15
CA VAL A 150 16.37 18.38 -16.44
C VAL A 150 17.37 17.93 -17.50
N GLN A 151 18.66 17.82 -17.16
CA GLN A 151 19.68 17.31 -18.08
C GLN A 151 19.36 15.87 -18.49
N ASP A 152 19.05 15.01 -17.52
CA ASP A 152 18.68 13.61 -17.77
C ASP A 152 17.43 13.54 -18.68
N MET A 153 16.40 14.36 -18.41
CA MET A 153 15.19 14.44 -19.25
C MET A 153 15.49 14.90 -20.69
N LEU A 154 16.45 15.81 -20.89
CA LEU A 154 16.81 16.29 -22.23
C LEU A 154 17.61 15.24 -23.01
N GLU A 155 18.44 14.46 -22.33
CA GLU A 155 19.23 13.38 -22.93
C GLU A 155 18.36 12.18 -23.31
N GLU A 156 17.32 11.88 -22.53
CA GLU A 156 16.42 10.73 -22.77
C GLU A 156 15.38 10.94 -23.88
N VAL A 157 15.36 12.10 -24.56
CA VAL A 157 14.41 12.47 -25.62
C VAL A 157 12.97 12.20 -25.19
N TRP A 158 12.37 13.16 -24.52
CA TRP A 158 10.91 13.25 -24.37
C TRP A 158 10.30 14.03 -25.53
#